data_AF-A0A7Y3LXI8-F1
#
_entry.id   AF-A0A7Y3LXI8-F1
#
_cell.length_a   1.000
_cell.length_b   1.000
_cell.length_c   1.000
_cell.angle_alpha   90.00
_cell.angle_beta   90.00
_cell.angle_gamma   90.00
#
_symmetry.space_group_name_H-M   'P 1'
#
loop_
_entity.id
_entity.type
_entity.pdbx_description
1 polymer ?
#
loop_
_entity_poly.entity_id
_entity_poly.type
_entity_poly.pdbx_seq_one_letter_code
_entity_poly.pdbx_strand_id
1 'polypeptide(L)'
;MIEPVASRRSLHILYVNEMSTGIESDEESGSLEIELPNVAAALRVLLGSSQRAGVILRTFTEETVRLPGRRVPLPLKEVRGWLLAGGRLKPLAASEVTGAYRAGLAPDPDPDPGTSLSPVDCDVRFHDAWHVDLPG
;
A
#
# COMPACT_ATOMS: atom_id res chain seq x y z
N MET A 1 -7.96 -37.57 -5.75
CA MET A 1 -8.27 -36.50 -4.77
C MET A 1 -7.33 -35.36 -5.13
N ILE A 2 -7.84 -34.33 -5.81
CA ILE A 2 -7.06 -33.15 -6.19
C ILE A 2 -7.22 -32.20 -5.01
N GLU A 3 -6.16 -31.98 -4.25
CA GLU A 3 -6.18 -30.91 -3.25
C GLU A 3 -6.33 -29.57 -3.99
N PRO A 4 -7.25 -28.69 -3.57
CA PRO A 4 -7.30 -27.36 -4.14
C PRO A 4 -5.96 -26.69 -3.87
N VAL A 5 -5.26 -26.32 -4.94
CA VAL A 5 -4.13 -25.38 -4.84
C VAL A 5 -4.72 -24.11 -4.24
N ALA A 6 -4.28 -23.74 -3.04
CA ALA A 6 -4.72 -22.50 -2.44
C ALA A 6 -4.28 -21.36 -3.36
N SER A 7 -5.24 -20.70 -4.01
CA SER A 7 -4.99 -19.47 -4.77
C SER A 7 -4.28 -18.49 -3.82
N ARG A 8 -3.06 -18.07 -4.20
CA ARG A 8 -2.29 -17.09 -3.46
C ARG A 8 -2.88 -15.72 -3.75
N ARG A 9 -3.76 -15.27 -2.86
CA ARG A 9 -4.34 -13.94 -2.90
C ARG A 9 -3.52 -12.99 -2.03
N SER A 10 -3.07 -11.92 -2.65
CA SER A 10 -2.40 -10.83 -1.96
C SER A 10 -3.36 -9.63 -1.87
N LEU A 11 -3.44 -9.04 -0.68
CA LEU A 11 -4.26 -7.86 -0.43
C LEU A 11 -3.35 -6.63 -0.34
N HIS A 12 -3.73 -5.59 -1.08
CA HIS A 12 -3.03 -4.32 -1.08
C HIS A 12 -4.01 -3.17 -0.84
N ILE A 13 -3.49 -2.07 -0.30
CA ILE A 13 -4.14 -0.76 -0.32
C ILE A 13 -3.24 0.18 -1.08
N LEU A 14 -3.77 0.75 -2.15
CA LEU A 14 -3.12 1.77 -2.94
C LEU A 14 -3.64 3.14 -2.50
N TYR A 15 -2.74 4.01 -2.06
CA TYR A 15 -3.01 5.41 -1.76
C TYR A 15 -2.48 6.29 -2.89
N VAL A 16 -3.30 7.24 -3.32
CA VAL A 16 -2.94 8.24 -4.34
C VAL A 16 -3.43 9.58 -3.82
N ASN A 17 -2.51 10.42 -3.36
CA ASN A 17 -2.82 11.63 -2.58
C ASN A 17 -3.76 11.30 -1.40
N GLU A 18 -4.96 11.91 -1.35
CA GLU A 18 -5.93 11.77 -0.26
C GLU A 18 -6.94 10.63 -0.50
N MET A 19 -6.77 9.83 -1.56
CA MET A 19 -7.67 8.72 -1.91
C MET A 19 -6.97 7.38 -1.69
N SER A 20 -7.76 6.34 -1.38
CA SER A 20 -7.27 4.96 -1.28
C SER A 20 -8.24 3.95 -1.90
N THR A 21 -7.72 2.82 -2.37
CA THR A 21 -8.52 1.66 -2.82
C THR A 21 -7.86 0.36 -2.37
N GLY A 22 -8.68 -0.62 -1.99
CA GLY A 22 -8.26 -2.01 -1.92
C GLY A 22 -7.94 -2.58 -3.31
N ILE A 23 -6.93 -3.43 -3.37
CA ILE A 23 -6.58 -4.25 -4.54
C ILE A 23 -6.39 -5.68 -4.04
N GLU A 24 -7.16 -6.60 -4.58
CA GLU A 24 -6.90 -8.03 -4.44
C GLU A 24 -6.21 -8.53 -5.71
N SER A 25 -5.08 -9.19 -5.56
CA SER A 25 -4.38 -9.84 -6.67
C SER A 25 -4.36 -11.35 -6.49
N ASP A 26 -4.77 -12.07 -7.51
CA ASP A 26 -4.62 -13.51 -7.59
C ASP A 26 -3.33 -13.81 -8.38
N GLU A 27 -2.30 -14.30 -7.68
CA GLU A 27 -0.96 -14.51 -8.28
C GLU A 27 -0.95 -15.67 -9.28
N GLU A 28 -1.90 -16.61 -9.20
CA GLU A 28 -1.97 -17.79 -10.07
C GLU A 28 -2.58 -17.43 -11.43
N SER A 29 -3.68 -16.68 -11.41
CA SER A 29 -4.37 -16.21 -12.61
C SER A 29 -3.84 -14.88 -13.15
N GLY A 30 -3.08 -14.12 -12.34
CA GLY A 30 -2.66 -12.76 -12.63
C GLY A 30 -3.82 -11.75 -12.65
N SER A 31 -4.98 -12.11 -12.07
CA SER A 31 -6.14 -11.23 -12.05
C SER A 31 -6.05 -10.19 -10.93
N LEU A 32 -6.66 -9.02 -11.15
CA LEU A 32 -6.72 -7.92 -10.21
C LEU A 32 -8.17 -7.47 -10.01
N GLU A 33 -8.61 -7.42 -8.77
CA GLU A 33 -9.88 -6.82 -8.38
C GLU A 33 -9.61 -5.51 -7.63
N ILE A 34 -10.26 -4.42 -8.04
CA ILE A 34 -10.07 -3.07 -7.48
C ILE A 34 -11.38 -2.64 -6.84
N GLU A 35 -11.35 -2.41 -5.53
CA GLU A 35 -12.52 -2.02 -4.73
C GLU A 35 -13.17 -0.72 -5.24
N LEU A 36 -12.34 0.31 -5.51
CA LEU A 36 -12.77 1.62 -5.98
C LEU A 36 -12.07 1.97 -7.31
N PRO A 37 -12.65 1.56 -8.46
CA PRO A 37 -12.03 1.76 -9.77
C PRO A 37 -11.77 3.23 -10.14
N ASN A 38 -12.50 4.17 -9.54
CA ASN A 38 -12.31 5.61 -9.72
C ASN A 38 -10.95 6.09 -9.18
N VAL A 39 -10.38 5.45 -8.16
CA VAL A 39 -9.04 5.77 -7.65
C VAL A 39 -7.97 5.36 -8.66
N ALA A 40 -8.12 4.18 -9.29
CA ALA A 40 -7.25 3.74 -10.38
C ALA A 40 -7.38 4.65 -11.62
N ALA A 41 -8.61 5.08 -11.95
CA ALA A 41 -8.85 6.04 -13.02
C ALA A 41 -8.19 7.41 -12.73
N ALA A 42 -8.27 7.89 -11.48
CA ALA A 42 -7.62 9.13 -11.06
C ALA A 42 -6.09 9.03 -11.17
N LEU A 43 -5.50 7.90 -10.75
CA LEU A 43 -4.07 7.64 -10.95
C LEU A 43 -3.71 7.69 -12.45
N ARG A 44 -4.51 7.06 -13.31
CA ARG A 44 -4.32 7.09 -14.77
C ARG A 44 -4.35 8.52 -15.32
N VAL A 45 -5.26 9.36 -14.85
CA VAL A 45 -5.32 10.79 -15.24
C VAL A 45 -4.07 11.52 -14.78
N LEU A 46 -3.62 11.30 -13.54
CA LEU A 46 -2.41 11.92 -13.01
C LEU A 46 -1.16 11.52 -13.82
N LEU A 47 -1.07 10.24 -14.23
CA LEU A 47 -0.01 9.73 -15.09
C LEU A 47 0.02 10.40 -16.47
N GLY A 48 -1.14 10.76 -17.01
CA GLY A 48 -1.26 11.54 -18.26
C GLY A 48 -1.04 13.05 -18.08
N SER A 49 -0.80 13.52 -16.86
CA SER A 49 -0.69 14.94 -16.53
C SER A 49 0.73 15.33 -16.07
N SER A 50 0.98 16.64 -15.97
CA SER A 50 2.19 17.17 -15.34
C SER A 50 2.06 17.34 -13.82
N GLN A 51 0.93 16.96 -13.23
CA GLN A 51 0.68 17.11 -11.79
C GLN A 51 1.57 16.17 -10.97
N ARG A 52 1.84 16.60 -9.73
CA ARG A 52 2.57 15.79 -8.76
C ARG A 52 1.61 15.06 -7.85
N ALA A 53 1.93 13.81 -7.52
CA ALA A 53 1.19 13.04 -6.55
C ALA A 53 2.09 12.09 -5.77
N GLY A 54 1.75 11.88 -4.50
CA GLY A 54 2.32 10.79 -3.71
C GLY A 54 1.53 9.51 -4.00
N VAL A 55 2.24 8.41 -4.27
CA VAL A 55 1.65 7.09 -4.45
C VAL A 55 2.26 6.16 -3.42
N ILE A 56 1.44 5.53 -2.58
CA ILE A 56 1.90 4.59 -1.55
C ILE A 56 1.16 3.27 -1.75
N LEU A 57 1.90 2.17 -1.79
CA LEU A 57 1.35 0.83 -1.80
C LEU A 57 1.63 0.17 -0.46
N ARG A 58 0.57 -0.22 0.23
CA ARG A 58 0.61 -1.04 1.43
C ARG A 58 0.18 -2.45 1.06
N THR A 59 1.00 -3.44 1.38
CA THR A 59 0.72 -4.86 1.11
C THR A 59 0.56 -5.59 2.43
N PHE A 60 -0.54 -6.31 2.61
CA PHE A 60 -0.71 -7.18 3.77
C PHE A 60 0.02 -8.49 3.53
N THR A 61 0.81 -8.91 4.51
CA THR A 61 1.53 -10.18 4.47
C THR A 61 0.82 -11.22 5.33
N GLU A 62 1.18 -12.49 5.15
CA GLU A 62 0.76 -13.57 6.04
C GLU A 62 1.50 -13.55 7.39
N GLU A 63 2.60 -12.79 7.50
CA GLU A 63 3.31 -12.59 8.76
C GLU A 63 2.44 -11.80 9.74
N THR A 64 2.52 -12.13 11.03
CA THR A 64 1.86 -11.36 12.09
C THR A 64 2.84 -10.93 13.16
N VAL A 65 2.63 -9.74 13.73
CA VAL A 65 3.42 -9.20 14.83
C VAL A 65 2.58 -9.16 16.10
N ARG A 66 3.16 -9.63 17.22
CA ARG A 66 2.55 -9.49 18.54
C ARG A 66 3.09 -8.25 19.23
N LEU A 67 2.22 -7.26 19.41
CA LEU A 67 2.56 -6.07 20.17
C LEU A 67 2.33 -6.30 21.67
N PRO A 68 3.23 -5.79 22.54
CA PRO A 68 3.00 -5.81 23.98
C PRO A 68 1.63 -5.21 24.32
N GLY A 69 0.84 -5.92 25.13
CA GLY A 69 -0.50 -5.48 25.55
C GLY A 69 -1.65 -5.78 24.57
N ARG A 70 -1.37 -6.21 23.33
CA ARG A 70 -2.43 -6.71 22.42
C ARG A 70 -2.60 -8.22 22.59
N ARG A 71 -3.87 -8.66 22.70
CA ARG A 71 -4.23 -10.08 22.75
C ARG A 71 -4.24 -10.76 21.37
N VAL A 72 -4.48 -9.97 20.32
CA VAL A 72 -4.59 -10.44 18.94
C VAL A 72 -3.35 -9.98 18.16
N PRO A 73 -2.62 -10.90 17.48
CA PRO A 73 -1.55 -10.53 16.57
C PRO A 73 -2.07 -9.64 15.44
N LEU A 74 -1.27 -8.68 14.99
CA LEU A 74 -1.60 -7.83 13.86
C LEU A 74 -0.91 -8.34 12.60
N PRO A 75 -1.56 -8.30 11.42
CA PRO A 75 -0.89 -8.60 10.16
C PRO A 75 0.22 -7.59 9.90
N LEU A 76 1.41 -8.08 9.56
CA LEU A 76 2.52 -7.24 9.14
C LEU A 76 2.21 -6.68 7.75
N LYS A 77 2.47 -5.39 7.58
CA LYS A 77 2.26 -4.66 6.35
C LYS A 77 3.61 -4.25 5.76
N GLU A 78 3.79 -4.44 4.46
CA GLU A 78 4.91 -3.85 3.74
C GLU A 78 4.48 -2.56 3.04
N VAL A 79 5.27 -1.50 3.17
CA VAL A 79 4.95 -0.19 2.60
C VAL A 79 6.06 0.27 1.67
N ARG A 80 5.66 0.67 0.46
CA ARG A 80 6.52 1.22 -0.59
C ARG A 80 5.87 2.46 -1.18
N GLY A 81 6.67 3.38 -1.71
CA GLY A 81 6.16 4.64 -2.21
C GLY A 81 6.88 5.17 -3.45
N TRP A 82 6.14 5.94 -4.23
CA TRP A 82 6.60 6.62 -5.42
C TRP A 82 6.16 8.08 -5.39
N LEU A 83 6.99 8.95 -5.95
CA LEU A 83 6.59 10.29 -6.35
C LEU A 83 6.21 10.26 -7.83
N LEU A 84 4.94 10.51 -8.12
CA LEU A 84 4.49 10.80 -9.46
C LEU A 84 4.85 12.25 -9.82
N ALA A 85 5.64 12.44 -10.87
CA ALA A 85 5.94 13.76 -11.43
C ALA A 85 6.21 13.67 -12.93
N GLY A 86 5.57 14.55 -13.71
CA GLY A 86 5.76 14.58 -15.17
C GLY A 86 5.40 13.26 -15.86
N GLY A 87 4.32 12.62 -15.40
CA GLY A 87 3.85 11.32 -15.89
C GLY A 87 4.72 10.12 -15.57
N ARG A 88 5.71 10.27 -14.65
CA ARG A 88 6.61 9.18 -14.25
C ARG A 88 6.55 8.92 -12.76
N LEU A 89 6.57 7.65 -12.37
CA LEU A 89 6.71 7.21 -10.99
C LEU A 89 8.20 7.10 -10.63
N LYS A 90 8.69 8.06 -9.86
CA LYS A 90 10.03 7.99 -9.27
C LYS A 90 9.96 7.14 -7.99
N PRO A 91 10.72 6.04 -7.87
CA PRO A 91 10.77 5.27 -6.64
C PRO A 91 11.36 6.12 -5.50
N LEU A 92 10.80 5.94 -4.30
CA LEU A 92 11.31 6.53 -3.07
C LEU A 92 12.08 5.47 -2.27
N ALA A 93 13.11 5.92 -1.54
CA ALA A 93 13.79 5.11 -0.55
C ALA A 93 12.89 4.87 0.66
N ALA A 94 13.11 3.77 1.40
CA ALA A 94 12.34 3.42 2.59
C ALA A 94 12.25 4.58 3.60
N SER A 95 13.34 5.32 3.80
CA SER A 95 13.39 6.47 4.72
C SER A 95 12.52 7.65 4.27
N GLU A 96 12.44 7.93 2.97
CA GLU A 96 11.57 8.96 2.41
C GLU A 96 10.09 8.58 2.59
N VAL A 97 9.77 7.29 2.39
CA VAL A 97 8.43 6.75 2.59
C VAL A 97 8.02 6.80 4.07
N THR A 98 8.91 6.44 4.99
CA THR A 98 8.67 6.56 6.44
C THR A 98 8.37 8.01 6.82
N GLY A 99 9.12 8.98 6.27
CA GLY A 99 8.88 10.41 6.49
C GLY A 99 7.48 10.84 6.04
N ALA A 100 7.08 10.45 4.83
CA ALA A 100 5.75 10.74 4.27
C ALA A 100 4.61 10.07 5.07
N TYR A 101 4.80 8.81 5.46
CA TYR A 101 3.84 8.03 6.24
C TYR A 101 3.56 8.69 7.59
N ARG A 102 4.63 9.07 8.32
CA ARG A 102 4.53 9.76 9.62
C ARG A 102 3.95 11.17 9.52
N ALA A 103 4.06 11.82 8.35
CA ALA A 103 3.41 13.11 8.09
C ALA A 103 1.90 12.98 7.83
N GLY A 104 1.33 11.77 7.87
CA GLY A 104 -0.11 11.54 7.72
C GLY A 104 -0.59 11.45 6.27
N LEU A 105 0.31 11.26 5.30
CA LEU A 105 -0.04 11.15 3.88
C LEU A 105 -0.65 9.78 3.49
N ALA A 106 -0.57 8.79 4.38
CA ALA A 106 -1.30 7.53 4.28
C ALA A 106 -1.81 7.15 5.68
N PRO A 107 -2.89 7.81 6.16
CA PRO A 107 -3.43 7.51 7.48
C PRO A 107 -3.90 6.05 7.54
N ASP A 108 -3.71 5.40 8.69
CA ASP A 108 -4.34 4.11 8.93
C ASP A 108 -5.86 4.31 8.91
N PRO A 109 -6.63 3.57 8.08
CA PRO A 109 -8.08 3.78 7.99
C PRO A 109 -8.83 3.42 9.29
N ASP A 110 -8.21 2.69 10.21
CA ASP A 110 -8.78 2.33 11.51
C ASP A 110 -7.83 2.72 12.67
N PRO A 111 -7.78 4.00 13.08
CA PRO A 111 -7.26 4.30 14.40
C PRO A 111 -8.30 3.79 15.41
N ASP A 112 -8.02 2.66 16.08
CA ASP A 112 -8.80 2.21 17.24
C ASP A 112 -9.04 3.43 18.18
N PRO A 113 -10.30 3.81 18.46
CA PRO A 113 -10.59 5.00 19.25
C PRO A 113 -10.00 4.87 20.66
N GLY A 114 -9.10 5.79 21.02
CA GLY A 114 -8.36 5.76 22.29
C GLY A 114 -6.88 5.36 22.16
N THR A 115 -6.41 5.01 20.96
CA THR A 115 -4.99 4.76 20.73
C THR A 115 -4.25 6.08 20.58
N SER A 116 -3.57 6.51 21.64
CA SER A 116 -2.54 7.56 21.53
C SER A 116 -1.58 7.17 20.41
N LEU A 117 -1.38 8.06 19.42
CA LEU A 117 -0.50 7.83 18.28
C LEU A 117 0.96 7.63 18.74
N SER A 118 1.33 6.39 19.09
CA SER A 118 2.67 5.78 19.02
C SER A 118 2.60 4.37 19.66
N PRO A 119 3.07 3.28 19.02
CA PRO A 119 4.10 3.23 17.98
C PRO A 119 3.51 2.89 16.61
N VAL A 120 3.48 3.88 15.71
CA VAL A 120 2.81 3.81 14.40
C VAL A 120 3.51 2.87 13.39
N ASP A 121 4.57 2.17 13.79
CA ASP A 121 5.42 1.41 12.86
C ASP A 121 5.70 -0.05 13.28
N CYS A 122 5.09 -0.59 14.33
CA CYS A 122 5.48 -1.93 14.81
C CYS A 122 4.92 -3.09 13.96
N ASP A 123 3.86 -2.86 13.21
CA ASP A 123 3.29 -3.79 12.23
C ASP A 123 3.57 -3.34 10.79
N VAL A 124 4.53 -2.42 10.58
CA VAL A 124 4.87 -1.89 9.26
C VAL A 124 6.36 -2.08 8.96
N ARG A 125 6.66 -2.64 7.78
CA ARG A 125 8.01 -2.76 7.23
C ARG A 125 8.11 -1.86 5.99
N PHE A 126 8.95 -0.82 6.07
CA PHE A 126 9.21 0.06 4.93
C PHE A 126 10.29 -0.53 4.03
N HIS A 127 10.08 -0.44 2.72
CA HIS A 127 11.03 -0.91 1.72
C HIS A 127 11.30 0.18 0.68
N ASP A 128 12.47 0.09 0.08
CA ASP A 128 12.77 0.82 -1.14
C ASP A 128 11.78 0.40 -2.23
N ALA A 129 11.22 1.39 -2.94
CA ALA A 129 10.36 1.12 -4.07
C ALA A 129 11.18 0.72 -5.31
N TRP A 130 10.59 -0.12 -6.16
CA TRP A 130 11.19 -0.51 -7.44
C TRP A 130 10.78 0.47 -8.55
N HIS A 131 11.54 0.45 -9.65
CA HIS A 131 11.15 1.18 -10.86
C HIS A 131 9.89 0.57 -11.48
N VAL A 132 8.90 1.41 -11.78
CA VAL A 132 7.68 1.00 -12.48
C VAL A 132 7.79 1.44 -13.94
N ASP A 133 7.87 0.47 -14.84
CA ASP A 133 7.80 0.71 -16.27
C ASP A 133 6.33 0.84 -16.67
N LEU A 134 5.93 2.05 -17.03
CA LEU A 134 4.59 2.34 -17.50
C LEU A 134 4.55 2.08 -19.02
N PRO A 135 3.62 1.25 -19.52
CA PRO A 135 3.43 1.14 -20.97
C PRO A 135 2.99 2.49 -21.52
N GLY A 136 3.70 2.94 -22.57
CA GLY A 136 3.41 4.20 -23.28
C GLY A 136 2.12 4.16 -24.08
#